data_AF-A0A0E2N7A6-F1
#
_entry.id   AF-A0A0E2N7A6-F1
#
_cell.length_a   1.000
_cell.length_b   1.000
_cell.length_c   1.000
_cell.angle_alpha   90.00
_cell.angle_beta   90.00
_cell.angle_gamma   90.00
#
_symmetry.space_group_name_H-M   'P 1'
#
loop_
_entity.id
_entity.type
_entity.pdbx_description
1 polymer ?
#
loop_
_entity_poly.entity_id
_entity_poly.type
_entity_poly.pdbx_seq_one_letter_code
_entity_poly.pdbx_strand_id
1 'polypeptide(L)'
;MEKAEIGLIGLGTMGSNLALNIAEHGHRIAVFNRTKARTDAFLEGAGSLRDMVVPCYSLEELAAAIKPPRPVIIMVLAGKPVDEQIEALRGVLSDNDIVIDAGNANFRDTMRRFSELSGSGLTFIGMGVSGGEEGARHGPSIMVGGTEDSWKRVERVLTAISAKFKDEPCAAWLGTDGAGHFVKTIHNGIEYADMQMIAEIYGILRDGLGMGPKEIGKVFEDWNKGRLDSYLIEITARVLAADDAKTGKPVVDIILDRAGQKGTGKWSVIEAQQLGIPATAIEAAVAARVLSSIKDERQAAEKAYGNIGVTKISGDKAALLKDLELALLAGKIAAYAQGFAVMSAASKEFNWNLPMPTIAKIWRAGCIIRSQMLDTMAEAFGSGGASTNLLMAPAFTTMMQEAHPSLRRTVAKASEAGSPVPALASALAYFDSYRQGRGTSNLIQAQRDFFGAHGFERIGEQGAFHGPWGSGAAG
;
A
#
# COMPACT_ATOMS: atom_id res chain seq x y z
N MET A 1 39.01 -15.99 0.49
CA MET A 1 38.18 -14.85 0.06
C MET A 1 37.29 -14.45 1.23
N GLU A 2 37.08 -13.16 1.43
CA GLU A 2 36.13 -12.66 2.42
C GLU A 2 34.71 -13.04 2.00
N LYS A 3 33.97 -13.68 2.91
CA LYS A 3 32.58 -14.12 2.68
C LYS A 3 31.64 -12.93 2.65
N ALA A 4 30.59 -13.02 1.83
CA ALA A 4 29.52 -12.03 1.76
C ALA A 4 28.71 -11.98 3.06
N GLU A 5 28.19 -10.80 3.40
CA GLU A 5 27.32 -10.62 4.57
C GLU A 5 25.90 -11.15 4.33
N ILE A 6 25.44 -11.13 3.07
CA ILE A 6 24.10 -11.52 2.61
C ILE A 6 24.13 -12.07 1.18
N GLY A 7 23.17 -12.95 0.86
CA GLY A 7 22.94 -13.46 -0.48
C GLY A 7 21.65 -12.93 -1.12
N LEU A 8 21.58 -12.92 -2.45
CA LEU A 8 20.36 -12.59 -3.20
C LEU A 8 20.17 -13.51 -4.41
N ILE A 9 18.96 -14.06 -4.52
CA ILE A 9 18.46 -14.87 -5.63
C ILE A 9 17.46 -14.05 -6.45
N GLY A 10 17.70 -13.93 -7.75
CA GLY A 10 16.79 -13.28 -8.68
C GLY A 10 17.27 -11.88 -9.10
N LEU A 11 17.90 -11.81 -10.27
CA LEU A 11 18.50 -10.59 -10.82
C LEU A 11 17.60 -9.96 -11.91
N GLY A 12 16.32 -9.79 -11.58
CA GLY A 12 15.44 -8.86 -12.31
C GLY A 12 15.68 -7.42 -11.84
N THR A 13 14.98 -6.46 -12.43
CA THR A 13 15.13 -5.01 -12.13
C THR A 13 15.20 -4.69 -10.63
N MET A 14 14.25 -5.20 -9.83
CA MET A 14 14.23 -4.96 -8.38
C MET A 14 15.41 -5.62 -7.66
N GLY A 15 15.74 -6.88 -7.99
CA GLY A 15 16.80 -7.62 -7.32
C GLY A 15 18.20 -7.09 -7.65
N SER A 16 18.43 -6.70 -8.90
CA SER A 16 19.67 -6.04 -9.32
C SER A 16 19.86 -4.71 -8.61
N ASN A 17 18.84 -3.86 -8.54
CA ASN A 17 18.95 -2.57 -7.86
C ASN A 17 19.16 -2.72 -6.36
N LEU A 18 18.47 -3.67 -5.71
CA LEU A 18 18.69 -3.95 -4.29
C LEU A 18 20.11 -4.51 -4.03
N ALA A 19 20.61 -5.38 -4.90
CA ALA A 19 21.97 -5.90 -4.79
C ALA A 19 23.04 -4.80 -4.93
N LEU A 20 22.86 -3.87 -5.89
CA LEU A 20 23.75 -2.71 -6.05
C LEU A 20 23.66 -1.76 -4.86
N ASN A 21 22.46 -1.55 -4.30
CA ASN A 21 22.28 -0.75 -3.09
C ASN A 21 23.04 -1.34 -1.89
N ILE A 22 22.93 -2.65 -1.68
CA ILE A 22 23.69 -3.38 -0.64
C ILE A 22 25.20 -3.21 -0.84
N ALA A 23 25.68 -3.41 -2.06
CA ALA A 23 27.10 -3.26 -2.40
C ALA A 23 27.62 -1.82 -2.20
N GLU A 24 26.84 -0.82 -2.60
CA GLU A 24 27.17 0.61 -2.46
C GLU A 24 27.29 1.04 -1.00
N HIS A 25 26.49 0.44 -0.10
CA HIS A 25 26.57 0.68 1.34
C HIS A 25 27.65 -0.15 2.04
N GLY A 26 28.62 -0.70 1.29
CA GLY A 26 29.79 -1.37 1.84
C GLY A 26 29.54 -2.81 2.31
N HIS A 27 28.39 -3.39 1.98
CA HIS A 27 28.07 -4.77 2.34
C HIS A 27 28.36 -5.70 1.16
N ARG A 28 29.33 -6.61 1.33
CA ARG A 28 29.65 -7.59 0.30
C ARG A 28 28.47 -8.55 0.13
N ILE A 29 28.03 -8.76 -1.11
CA ILE A 29 26.82 -9.54 -1.44
C ILE A 29 27.13 -10.70 -2.39
N ALA A 30 26.59 -11.88 -2.11
CA ALA A 30 26.61 -13.00 -3.04
C ALA A 30 25.33 -13.01 -3.89
N VAL A 31 25.45 -13.17 -5.21
CA VAL A 31 24.31 -13.10 -6.12
C VAL A 31 24.18 -14.36 -6.96
N PHE A 32 22.95 -14.83 -7.12
CA PHE A 32 22.61 -15.97 -7.95
C PHE A 32 21.36 -15.70 -8.77
N ASN A 33 21.35 -16.21 -10.00
CA ASN A 33 20.15 -16.25 -10.81
C ASN A 33 20.12 -17.56 -11.61
N ARG A 34 18.94 -18.19 -11.72
CA ARG A 34 18.75 -19.47 -12.44
C ARG A 34 19.33 -19.43 -13.86
N THR A 35 19.16 -18.32 -14.56
CA THR A 35 19.74 -18.09 -15.89
C THR A 35 21.09 -17.42 -15.73
N LYS A 36 22.19 -18.15 -15.99
CA LYS A 36 23.58 -17.70 -15.87
C LYS A 36 23.85 -16.33 -16.52
N ALA A 37 23.38 -16.14 -17.76
CA ALA A 37 23.58 -14.90 -18.50
C ALA A 37 23.05 -13.64 -17.78
N ARG A 38 22.08 -13.78 -16.86
CA ARG A 38 21.61 -12.65 -16.03
C ARG A 38 22.63 -12.25 -14.97
N THR A 39 23.33 -13.21 -14.38
CA THR A 39 24.43 -12.95 -13.44
C THR A 39 25.59 -12.28 -14.16
N ASP A 40 25.94 -12.78 -15.35
CA ASP A 40 27.01 -12.20 -16.18
C ASP A 40 26.69 -10.74 -16.55
N ALA A 41 25.49 -10.49 -17.09
CA ALA A 41 25.03 -9.14 -17.44
C ALA A 41 24.96 -8.20 -16.22
N PHE A 42 24.55 -8.71 -15.06
CA PHE A 42 24.54 -7.93 -13.82
C PHE A 42 25.95 -7.49 -13.42
N LEU A 43 26.93 -8.40 -13.47
CA LEU A 43 28.32 -8.08 -13.15
C LEU A 43 28.96 -7.11 -14.13
N GLU A 44 28.60 -7.18 -15.42
CA GLU A 44 29.03 -6.20 -16.42
C GLU A 44 28.47 -4.81 -16.11
N GLY A 45 27.21 -4.73 -15.67
CA GLY A 45 26.54 -3.50 -15.28
C GLY A 45 26.91 -2.96 -13.89
N ALA A 46 27.59 -3.73 -13.05
CA ALA A 46 27.88 -3.35 -11.65
C ALA A 46 28.94 -2.23 -11.51
N GLY A 47 29.70 -1.94 -12.56
CA GLY A 47 30.70 -0.85 -12.56
C GLY A 47 31.72 -0.97 -11.43
N SER A 48 31.94 0.11 -10.68
CA SER A 48 32.87 0.15 -9.54
C SER A 48 32.47 -0.74 -8.36
N LEU A 49 31.21 -1.20 -8.31
CA LEU A 49 30.71 -2.08 -7.25
C LEU A 49 31.01 -3.56 -7.51
N ARG A 50 31.61 -3.91 -8.65
CA ARG A 50 31.89 -5.30 -9.05
C ARG A 50 32.66 -6.08 -7.98
N ASP A 51 33.64 -5.48 -7.33
CA ASP A 51 34.47 -6.15 -6.31
C ASP A 51 33.73 -6.44 -5.00
N MET A 52 32.58 -5.79 -4.80
CA MET A 52 31.66 -6.03 -3.67
C MET A 52 30.63 -7.13 -3.96
N VAL A 53 30.60 -7.64 -5.20
CA VAL A 53 29.66 -8.67 -5.64
C VAL A 53 30.39 -10.00 -5.83
N VAL A 54 29.90 -11.05 -5.17
CA VAL A 54 30.36 -12.43 -5.37
C VAL A 54 29.36 -13.13 -6.29
N PRO A 55 29.70 -13.36 -7.57
CA PRO A 55 28.83 -14.12 -8.47
C PRO A 55 28.84 -15.60 -8.10
N CYS A 56 27.65 -16.21 -8.07
CA CYS A 56 27.46 -17.63 -7.85
C CYS A 56 26.66 -18.22 -9.02
N TYR A 57 27.00 -19.45 -9.41
CA TYR A 57 26.37 -20.18 -10.51
C TYR A 57 25.66 -21.45 -10.05
N SER A 58 25.72 -21.75 -8.75
CA SER A 58 24.89 -22.76 -8.09
C SER A 58 24.45 -22.29 -6.69
N LEU A 59 23.46 -22.98 -6.10
CA LEU A 59 22.99 -22.67 -4.74
C LEU A 59 24.02 -23.07 -3.68
N GLU A 60 24.82 -24.11 -3.93
CA GLU A 60 25.92 -24.55 -3.08
C GLU A 60 27.03 -23.47 -3.04
N GLU A 61 27.38 -22.90 -4.20
CA GLU A 61 28.32 -21.78 -4.29
C GLU A 61 27.79 -20.57 -3.52
N LEU A 62 26.50 -20.26 -3.67
CA LEU A 62 25.83 -19.17 -2.96
C LEU A 62 25.91 -19.37 -1.43
N ALA A 63 25.52 -20.54 -0.93
CA ALA A 63 25.56 -20.85 0.49
C ALA A 63 27.01 -20.85 1.05
N ALA A 64 27.99 -21.34 0.28
CA ALA A 64 29.39 -21.33 0.68
C ALA A 64 29.97 -19.90 0.77
N ALA A 65 29.51 -18.99 -0.09
CA ALA A 65 29.97 -17.62 -0.19
C ALA A 65 29.48 -16.72 0.96
N ILE A 66 28.43 -17.08 1.69
CA ILE A 66 27.81 -16.23 2.72
C ILE A 66 28.29 -16.61 4.12
N LYS A 67 28.49 -15.60 4.99
CA LYS A 67 28.84 -15.79 6.41
C LYS A 67 27.64 -16.35 7.21
N PRO A 68 27.80 -17.49 7.92
CA PRO A 68 26.76 -18.03 8.81
C PRO A 68 26.48 -17.12 10.03
N PRO A 69 25.25 -17.09 10.58
CA PRO A 69 24.02 -17.63 9.98
C PRO A 69 23.70 -16.90 8.68
N ARG A 70 23.40 -17.62 7.59
CA ARG A 70 23.40 -17.11 6.21
C ARG A 70 22.03 -16.52 5.85
N PRO A 71 21.92 -15.19 5.61
CA PRO A 71 20.70 -14.61 5.08
C PRO A 71 20.70 -14.67 3.55
N VAL A 72 19.62 -15.22 2.98
CA VAL A 72 19.42 -15.30 1.52
C VAL A 72 18.10 -14.63 1.15
N ILE A 73 18.20 -13.49 0.45
CA ILE A 73 17.07 -12.78 -0.14
C ILE A 73 16.60 -13.51 -1.39
N ILE A 74 15.30 -13.75 -1.50
CA ILE A 74 14.61 -14.22 -2.69
C ILE A 74 13.84 -13.05 -3.28
N MET A 75 14.19 -12.68 -4.52
CA MET A 75 13.57 -11.59 -5.28
C MET A 75 13.07 -12.11 -6.63
N VAL A 76 12.12 -13.04 -6.58
CA VAL A 76 11.50 -13.68 -7.76
C VAL A 76 10.00 -13.42 -7.81
N LEU A 77 9.31 -13.94 -8.82
CA LEU A 77 7.85 -13.84 -8.91
C LEU A 77 7.19 -14.55 -7.72
N ALA A 78 6.18 -13.91 -7.13
CA ALA A 78 5.45 -14.45 -5.98
C ALA A 78 4.72 -15.78 -6.30
N GLY A 79 4.41 -16.54 -5.25
CA GLY A 79 3.78 -17.86 -5.35
C GLY A 79 4.80 -18.98 -5.56
N LYS A 80 4.46 -19.96 -6.41
CA LYS A 80 5.22 -21.20 -6.63
C LYS A 80 6.73 -21.01 -6.84
N PRO A 81 7.22 -20.01 -7.60
CA PRO A 81 8.66 -19.85 -7.78
C PRO A 81 9.42 -19.58 -6.47
N VAL A 82 8.80 -18.92 -5.48
CA VAL A 82 9.40 -18.72 -4.16
C VAL A 82 9.46 -20.05 -3.40
N ASP A 83 8.39 -20.85 -3.42
CA ASP A 83 8.35 -22.15 -2.74
C ASP A 83 9.41 -23.12 -3.32
N GLU A 84 9.59 -23.12 -4.65
CA GLU A 84 10.64 -23.89 -5.32
C GLU A 84 12.06 -23.45 -4.89
N GLN A 85 12.29 -22.15 -4.65
CA GLN A 85 13.58 -21.66 -4.14
C GLN A 85 13.80 -22.03 -2.67
N ILE A 86 12.75 -21.95 -1.83
CA ILE A 86 12.82 -22.36 -0.42
C ILE A 86 13.22 -23.83 -0.34
N GLU A 87 12.57 -24.71 -1.11
CA GLU A 87 12.87 -26.14 -1.11
C GLU A 87 14.30 -26.43 -1.57
N ALA A 88 14.75 -25.78 -2.65
CA ALA A 88 16.12 -25.94 -3.11
C ALA A 88 17.16 -25.44 -2.08
N LEU A 89 16.86 -24.35 -1.37
CA LEU A 89 17.71 -23.82 -0.31
C LEU A 89 17.79 -24.74 0.92
N ARG A 90 16.74 -25.50 1.24
CA ARG A 90 16.79 -26.52 2.31
C ARG A 90 17.89 -27.56 2.09
N GLY A 91 18.25 -27.85 0.85
CA GLY A 91 19.31 -28.80 0.52
C GLY A 91 20.73 -28.30 0.74
N VAL A 92 20.93 -26.98 0.91
CA VAL A 92 22.27 -26.36 0.97
C VAL A 92 22.50 -25.45 2.18
N LEU A 93 21.43 -25.00 2.84
CA LEU A 93 21.51 -24.20 4.06
C LEU A 93 21.68 -25.08 5.31
N SER A 94 22.16 -24.47 6.39
CA SER A 94 22.44 -25.12 7.68
C SER A 94 21.57 -24.53 8.79
N ASP A 95 21.60 -25.14 9.97
CA ASP A 95 20.87 -24.65 11.15
C ASP A 95 21.13 -23.16 11.43
N ASN A 96 20.05 -22.45 11.73
CA ASN A 96 19.93 -21.01 11.96
C ASN A 96 20.10 -20.11 10.73
N ASP A 97 20.31 -20.67 9.53
CA ASP A 97 20.29 -19.88 8.29
C ASP A 97 18.89 -19.32 8.01
N ILE A 98 18.85 -18.20 7.27
CA ILE A 98 17.68 -17.33 7.16
C ILE A 98 17.28 -17.23 5.68
N VAL A 99 16.06 -17.64 5.36
CA VAL A 99 15.47 -17.40 4.05
C VAL A 99 14.59 -16.14 4.12
N ILE A 100 14.78 -15.22 3.19
CA ILE A 100 14.09 -13.92 3.19
C ILE A 100 13.30 -13.78 1.89
N ASP A 101 11.98 -13.81 1.93
CA ASP A 101 11.17 -13.44 0.76
C ASP A 101 10.98 -11.92 0.75
N ALA A 102 11.55 -11.26 -0.26
CA ALA A 102 11.49 -9.81 -0.44
C ALA A 102 10.54 -9.38 -1.57
N GLY A 103 9.78 -10.33 -2.12
CA GLY A 103 8.82 -10.07 -3.17
C GLY A 103 7.56 -9.36 -2.66
N ASN A 104 6.65 -9.06 -3.60
CA ASN A 104 5.27 -8.70 -3.22
C ASN A 104 4.48 -10.00 -2.99
N ALA A 105 4.68 -10.62 -1.83
CA ALA A 105 4.02 -11.88 -1.47
C ALA A 105 2.74 -11.64 -0.66
N ASN A 106 1.82 -12.62 -0.71
CA ASN A 106 0.69 -12.67 0.21
C ASN A 106 1.22 -13.08 1.60
N PHE A 107 0.85 -12.34 2.63
CA PHE A 107 1.29 -12.63 4.00
C PHE A 107 0.82 -14.00 4.49
N ARG A 108 -0.31 -14.53 4.00
CA ARG A 108 -0.77 -15.89 4.34
C ARG A 108 0.19 -16.97 3.83
N ASP A 109 0.78 -16.76 2.65
CA ASP A 109 1.85 -17.64 2.15
C ASP A 109 3.09 -17.54 3.04
N THR A 110 3.39 -16.34 3.55
CA THR A 110 4.49 -16.14 4.51
C THR A 110 4.24 -16.89 5.81
N MET A 111 3.05 -16.78 6.39
CA MET A 111 2.68 -17.52 7.60
C MET A 111 2.76 -19.04 7.39
N ARG A 112 2.27 -19.53 6.24
CA ARG A 112 2.39 -20.94 5.85
C ARG A 112 3.85 -21.37 5.76
N ARG A 113 4.69 -20.64 5.00
CA ARG A 113 6.13 -20.95 4.84
C ARG A 113 6.86 -20.92 6.17
N PHE A 114 6.56 -19.95 7.02
CA PHE A 114 7.11 -19.83 8.36
C PHE A 114 6.77 -21.08 9.20
N SER A 115 5.52 -21.56 9.14
CA SER A 115 5.08 -22.78 9.82
C SER A 115 5.74 -24.04 9.25
N GLU A 116 5.84 -24.19 7.93
CA GLU A 116 6.47 -25.34 7.26
C GLU A 116 7.99 -25.42 7.47
N LEU A 117 8.64 -24.31 7.80
CA LEU A 117 10.07 -24.28 8.15
C LEU A 117 10.33 -24.59 9.63
N SER A 118 9.29 -24.63 10.47
CA SER A 118 9.41 -24.98 11.88
C SER A 118 10.03 -26.38 12.06
N GLY A 119 11.02 -26.49 12.94
CA GLY A 119 11.74 -27.74 13.21
C GLY A 119 12.78 -28.14 12.15
N SER A 120 12.90 -27.40 11.04
CA SER A 120 13.90 -27.70 9.99
C SER A 120 15.30 -27.14 10.27
N GLY A 121 15.46 -26.38 11.36
CA GLY A 121 16.69 -25.62 11.65
C GLY A 121 16.77 -24.26 10.93
N LEU A 122 15.98 -24.04 9.88
CA LEU A 122 15.93 -22.76 9.16
C LEU A 122 14.92 -21.79 9.77
N THR A 123 15.15 -20.49 9.60
CA THR A 123 14.17 -19.44 9.90
C THR A 123 13.77 -18.67 8.64
N PHE A 124 12.66 -17.94 8.73
CA PHE A 124 12.05 -17.23 7.60
C PHE A 124 11.75 -15.78 7.93
N ILE A 125 12.01 -14.89 6.97
CA ILE A 125 11.62 -13.49 7.00
C ILE A 125 10.72 -13.19 5.82
N GLY A 126 9.54 -12.63 6.09
CA GLY A 126 8.73 -11.94 5.09
C GLY A 126 9.07 -10.45 5.09
N MET A 127 9.67 -9.95 4.01
CA MET A 127 10.19 -8.59 3.93
C MET A 127 9.47 -7.77 2.85
N GLY A 128 8.57 -6.89 3.27
CA GLY A 128 7.97 -5.91 2.37
C GLY A 128 8.97 -4.82 1.95
N VAL A 129 9.19 -4.64 0.65
CA VAL A 129 10.06 -3.59 0.10
C VAL A 129 9.25 -2.60 -0.75
N SER A 130 9.27 -1.31 -0.43
CA SER A 130 8.54 -0.26 -1.17
C SER A 130 9.49 0.84 -1.66
N GLY A 131 9.18 1.43 -2.82
CA GLY A 131 9.98 2.49 -3.46
C GLY A 131 10.17 2.35 -4.97
N GLY A 132 9.71 1.25 -5.56
CA GLY A 132 9.90 0.97 -6.97
C GLY A 132 11.37 0.71 -7.32
N GLU A 133 11.68 0.84 -8.60
CA GLU A 133 13.02 0.57 -9.14
C GLU A 133 14.08 1.53 -8.55
N GLU A 134 13.78 2.82 -8.55
CA GLU A 134 14.65 3.87 -8.01
C GLU A 134 14.82 3.75 -6.50
N GLY A 135 13.73 3.51 -5.77
CA GLY A 135 13.79 3.29 -4.32
C GLY A 135 14.60 2.06 -3.96
N ALA A 136 14.48 0.94 -4.68
CA ALA A 136 15.33 -0.24 -4.44
C ALA A 136 16.82 0.08 -4.59
N ARG A 137 17.18 0.96 -5.53
CA ARG A 137 18.57 1.36 -5.80
C ARG A 137 19.13 2.33 -4.78
N HIS A 138 18.34 3.28 -4.28
CA HIS A 138 18.84 4.42 -3.51
C HIS A 138 18.32 4.53 -2.08
N GLY A 139 17.36 3.70 -1.69
CA GLY A 139 16.77 3.73 -0.36
C GLY A 139 15.29 3.36 -0.37
N PRO A 140 14.93 2.07 -0.18
CA PRO A 140 13.54 1.69 -0.06
C PRO A 140 13.05 1.85 1.39
N SER A 141 11.74 1.76 1.57
CA SER A 141 11.13 1.44 2.86
C SER A 141 11.07 -0.08 3.02
N ILE A 142 11.50 -0.59 4.18
CA ILE A 142 11.65 -2.03 4.45
C ILE A 142 10.82 -2.43 5.69
N MET A 143 9.91 -3.38 5.50
CA MET A 143 8.93 -3.84 6.48
C MET A 143 9.17 -5.31 6.80
N VAL A 144 9.80 -5.62 7.94
CA VAL A 144 10.28 -6.98 8.26
C VAL A 144 9.31 -7.70 9.19
N GLY A 145 8.87 -8.89 8.79
CA GLY A 145 8.22 -9.88 9.65
C GLY A 145 9.07 -11.14 9.78
N GLY A 146 9.13 -11.73 10.96
CA GLY A 146 9.96 -12.91 11.26
C GLY A 146 10.33 -12.99 12.73
N THR A 147 11.28 -13.84 13.12
CA THR A 147 11.75 -13.84 14.52
C THR A 147 12.63 -12.62 14.80
N GLU A 148 12.63 -12.13 16.05
CA GLU A 148 13.49 -11.01 16.45
C GLU A 148 14.98 -11.33 16.24
N ASP A 149 15.40 -12.57 16.47
CA ASP A 149 16.78 -13.01 16.25
C ASP A 149 17.16 -13.00 14.75
N SER A 150 16.23 -13.38 13.88
CA SER A 150 16.45 -13.27 12.43
C SER A 150 16.60 -11.82 12.00
N TRP A 151 15.83 -10.90 12.59
CA TRP A 151 15.97 -9.45 12.37
C TRP A 151 17.35 -8.95 12.81
N LYS A 152 17.79 -9.25 14.04
CA LYS A 152 19.11 -8.82 14.56
C LYS A 152 20.27 -9.20 13.63
N ARG A 153 20.18 -10.35 12.95
CA ARG A 153 21.20 -10.79 11.99
C ARG A 153 21.26 -9.92 10.73
N VAL A 154 20.14 -9.37 10.28
CA VAL A 154 20.04 -8.62 9.01
C VAL A 154 19.88 -7.11 9.19
N GLU A 155 19.59 -6.66 10.41
CA GLU A 155 19.28 -5.27 10.76
C GLU A 155 20.32 -4.29 10.23
N ARG A 156 21.62 -4.55 10.45
CA ARG A 156 22.69 -3.65 9.99
C ARG A 156 22.64 -3.41 8.47
N VAL A 157 22.44 -4.47 7.68
CA VAL A 157 22.37 -4.37 6.21
C VAL A 157 21.09 -3.65 5.79
N LEU A 158 19.94 -4.07 6.33
CA LEU A 158 18.63 -3.54 5.92
C LEU A 158 18.45 -2.07 6.35
N THR A 159 18.93 -1.70 7.53
CA THR A 159 18.94 -0.30 7.97
C THR A 159 19.91 0.52 7.14
N ALA A 160 21.11 0.04 6.78
CA ALA A 160 22.03 0.79 5.92
C ALA A 160 21.42 1.15 4.57
N ILE A 161 20.85 0.18 3.87
CA ILE A 161 20.35 0.36 2.49
C ILE A 161 19.00 1.07 2.39
N SER A 162 18.26 1.20 3.49
CA SER A 162 16.94 1.85 3.51
C SER A 162 17.02 3.36 3.30
N ALA A 163 15.91 3.98 2.89
CA ALA A 163 15.80 5.43 2.95
C ALA A 163 16.02 5.96 4.38
N LYS A 164 16.39 7.23 4.48
CA LYS A 164 16.56 7.94 5.75
C LYS A 164 15.62 9.14 5.80
N PHE A 165 14.95 9.33 6.93
CA PHE A 165 14.19 10.55 7.20
C PHE A 165 14.70 11.16 8.50
N LYS A 166 15.28 12.37 8.43
CA LYS A 166 15.96 13.01 9.58
C LYS A 166 16.96 12.04 10.24
N ASP A 167 17.79 11.40 9.42
CA ASP A 167 18.77 10.36 9.79
C ASP A 167 18.19 9.05 10.38
N GLU A 168 16.88 8.93 10.59
CA GLU A 168 16.24 7.67 11.01
C GLU A 168 16.04 6.72 9.80
N PRO A 169 16.48 5.44 9.87
CA PRO A 169 16.25 4.45 8.82
C PRO A 169 14.77 4.10 8.66
N CYS A 170 14.33 4.02 7.41
CA CYS A 170 13.00 3.54 7.02
C CYS A 170 12.98 2.01 6.92
N ALA A 171 13.50 1.33 7.93
CA ALA A 171 13.52 -0.13 8.05
C ALA A 171 13.28 -0.54 9.49
N ALA A 172 12.38 -1.49 9.73
CA ALA A 172 12.10 -1.99 11.07
C ALA A 172 11.55 -3.42 11.07
N TRP A 173 11.74 -4.11 12.19
CA TRP A 173 10.98 -5.30 12.57
C TRP A 173 9.60 -4.90 13.08
N LEU A 174 8.56 -5.54 12.54
CA LEU A 174 7.16 -5.15 12.75
C LEU A 174 6.36 -6.20 13.52
N GLY A 175 6.87 -7.43 13.64
CA GLY A 175 6.18 -8.54 14.28
C GLY A 175 6.67 -9.88 13.74
N THR A 176 6.06 -10.95 14.22
CA THR A 176 6.40 -12.32 13.79
C THR A 176 5.88 -12.65 12.39
N ASP A 177 6.38 -13.75 11.83
CA ASP A 177 5.83 -14.40 10.64
C ASP A 177 5.50 -13.45 9.46
N GLY A 178 4.22 -13.34 9.09
CA GLY A 178 3.69 -12.56 7.97
C GLY A 178 3.55 -11.07 8.20
N ALA A 179 3.86 -10.55 9.39
CA ALA A 179 3.62 -9.14 9.75
C ALA A 179 4.19 -8.14 8.73
N GLY A 180 5.44 -8.35 8.27
CA GLY A 180 6.09 -7.46 7.30
C GLY A 180 5.37 -7.40 5.95
N HIS A 181 5.00 -8.55 5.39
CA HIS A 181 4.22 -8.61 4.14
C HIS A 181 2.79 -8.11 4.32
N PHE A 182 2.19 -8.28 5.49
CA PHE A 182 0.86 -7.74 5.78
C PHE A 182 0.88 -6.21 5.77
N VAL A 183 1.83 -5.60 6.50
CA VAL A 183 1.98 -4.13 6.53
C VAL A 183 2.25 -3.59 5.12
N LYS A 184 3.06 -4.29 4.31
CA LYS A 184 3.28 -3.92 2.91
C LYS A 184 2.02 -4.04 2.04
N THR A 185 1.18 -5.03 2.31
CA THR A 185 -0.11 -5.21 1.62
C THR A 185 -1.03 -4.02 1.90
N ILE A 186 -1.14 -3.59 3.16
CA ILE A 186 -1.94 -2.43 3.53
C ILE A 186 -1.35 -1.12 3.00
N HIS A 187 -0.02 -0.96 3.01
CA HIS A 187 0.66 0.14 2.31
C HIS A 187 0.18 0.25 0.86
N ASN A 188 0.16 -0.85 0.11
CA ASN A 188 -0.31 -0.81 -1.29
C ASN A 188 -1.81 -0.56 -1.42
N GLY A 189 -2.62 -0.99 -0.45
CA GLY A 189 -4.04 -0.61 -0.40
C GLY A 189 -4.23 0.90 -0.26
N ILE A 190 -3.50 1.53 0.65
CA ILE A 190 -3.49 3.00 0.84
C ILE A 190 -2.97 3.69 -0.43
N GLU A 191 -1.89 3.18 -1.04
CA GLU A 191 -1.37 3.68 -2.32
C GLU A 191 -2.44 3.68 -3.42
N TYR A 192 -3.28 2.64 -3.49
CA TYR A 192 -4.35 2.57 -4.48
C TYR A 192 -5.41 3.64 -4.24
N ALA A 193 -5.81 3.86 -2.99
CA ALA A 193 -6.75 4.91 -2.62
C ALA A 193 -6.21 6.31 -2.94
N ASP A 194 -4.95 6.60 -2.58
CA ASP A 194 -4.29 7.88 -2.88
C ASP A 194 -4.26 8.15 -4.39
N MET A 195 -3.79 7.19 -5.19
CA MET A 195 -3.75 7.31 -6.65
C MET A 195 -5.14 7.53 -7.24
N GLN A 196 -6.15 6.82 -6.73
CA GLN A 196 -7.52 6.93 -7.22
C GLN A 196 -8.12 8.31 -6.89
N MET A 197 -7.92 8.82 -5.68
CA MET A 197 -8.41 10.16 -5.31
C MET A 197 -7.70 11.27 -6.10
N ILE A 198 -6.40 11.14 -6.35
CA ILE A 198 -5.67 12.07 -7.23
C ILE A 198 -6.25 12.02 -8.65
N ALA A 199 -6.53 10.83 -9.18
CA ALA A 199 -7.14 10.66 -10.49
C ALA A 199 -8.57 11.24 -10.58
N GLU A 200 -9.35 11.14 -9.50
CA GLU A 200 -10.69 11.74 -9.39
C GLU A 200 -10.61 13.27 -9.41
N ILE A 201 -9.67 13.87 -8.66
CA ILE A 201 -9.43 15.31 -8.70
C ILE A 201 -8.97 15.75 -10.09
N TYR A 202 -8.05 15.01 -10.71
CA TYR A 202 -7.64 15.25 -12.10
C TYR A 202 -8.84 15.22 -13.07
N GLY A 203 -9.73 14.23 -12.95
CA GLY A 203 -10.96 14.14 -13.74
C GLY A 203 -11.87 15.36 -13.57
N ILE A 204 -12.07 15.83 -12.34
CA ILE A 204 -12.85 17.06 -12.09
C ILE A 204 -12.19 18.29 -12.72
N LEU A 205 -10.86 18.44 -12.59
CA LEU A 205 -10.14 19.58 -13.17
C LEU A 205 -10.19 19.57 -14.70
N ARG A 206 -10.00 18.39 -15.32
CA ARG A 206 -10.01 18.23 -16.78
C ARG A 206 -11.41 18.38 -17.36
N ASP A 207 -12.36 17.60 -16.87
CA ASP A 207 -13.68 17.47 -17.49
C ASP A 207 -14.68 18.47 -16.92
N GLY A 208 -14.63 18.70 -15.60
CA GLY A 208 -15.51 19.63 -14.90
C GLY A 208 -15.11 21.09 -15.07
N LEU A 209 -13.80 21.41 -15.04
CA LEU A 209 -13.30 22.78 -15.19
C LEU A 209 -12.67 23.08 -16.55
N GLY A 210 -12.50 22.06 -17.42
CA GLY A 210 -11.96 22.24 -18.77
C GLY A 210 -10.47 22.60 -18.81
N MET A 211 -9.70 22.25 -17.76
CA MET A 211 -8.28 22.59 -17.66
C MET A 211 -7.41 21.62 -18.48
N GLY A 212 -6.35 22.15 -19.10
CA GLY A 212 -5.38 21.33 -19.85
C GLY A 212 -4.37 20.63 -18.93
N PRO A 213 -3.75 19.50 -19.34
CA PRO A 213 -2.84 18.72 -18.49
C PRO A 213 -1.74 19.54 -17.82
N LYS A 214 -1.02 20.39 -18.59
CA LYS A 214 0.07 21.23 -18.04
C LYS A 214 -0.41 22.28 -17.05
N GLU A 215 -1.63 22.77 -17.18
CA GLU A 215 -2.23 23.69 -16.22
C GLU A 215 -2.59 22.95 -14.92
N ILE A 216 -3.15 21.76 -15.04
CA ILE A 216 -3.43 20.88 -13.89
C ILE A 216 -2.13 20.47 -13.19
N GLY A 217 -1.06 20.21 -13.95
CA GLY A 217 0.26 19.91 -13.41
C GLY A 217 0.79 21.02 -12.49
N LYS A 218 0.60 22.29 -12.87
CA LYS A 218 0.97 23.45 -12.02
C LYS A 218 0.16 23.52 -10.73
N VAL A 219 -1.13 23.17 -10.77
CA VAL A 219 -1.97 23.11 -9.56
C VAL A 219 -1.41 22.07 -8.59
N PHE A 220 -1.09 20.86 -9.06
CA PHE A 220 -0.49 19.83 -8.21
C PHE A 220 0.92 20.21 -7.74
N GLU A 221 1.72 20.89 -8.56
CA GLU A 221 3.03 21.43 -8.17
C GLU A 221 2.88 22.43 -7.01
N ASP A 222 1.89 23.32 -7.06
CA ASP A 222 1.64 24.28 -6.00
C ASP A 222 1.10 23.62 -4.72
N TRP A 223 0.18 22.66 -4.84
CA TRP A 223 -0.28 21.87 -3.69
C TRP A 223 0.83 21.06 -3.02
N ASN A 224 1.83 20.60 -3.79
CA ASN A 224 2.97 19.86 -3.25
C ASN A 224 3.90 20.73 -2.38
N LYS A 225 3.77 22.06 -2.42
CA LYS A 225 4.52 22.99 -1.55
C LYS A 225 3.85 23.18 -0.19
N GLY A 226 2.68 22.61 0.01
CA GLY A 226 1.86 22.77 1.20
C GLY A 226 1.49 21.44 1.84
N ARG A 227 0.27 21.37 2.39
CA ARG A 227 -0.22 20.25 3.21
C ARG A 227 -0.33 18.91 2.47
N LEU A 228 -0.30 18.92 1.14
CA LEU A 228 -0.35 17.72 0.31
C LEU A 228 1.03 17.23 -0.15
N ASP A 229 2.13 17.83 0.35
CA ASP A 229 3.50 17.42 0.06
C ASP A 229 3.67 15.90 0.19
N SER A 230 3.79 15.26 -0.97
CA SER A 230 3.91 13.81 -1.09
C SER A 230 4.43 13.41 -2.46
N TYR A 231 5.08 12.26 -2.51
CA TYR A 231 5.66 11.76 -3.77
C TYR A 231 4.60 11.57 -4.87
N LEU A 232 3.41 11.08 -4.54
CA LEU A 232 2.36 10.89 -5.54
C LEU A 232 1.86 12.21 -6.15
N ILE A 233 1.82 13.29 -5.37
CA ILE A 233 1.44 14.62 -5.87
C ILE A 233 2.57 15.20 -6.74
N GLU A 234 3.82 15.07 -6.28
CA GLU A 234 5.02 15.45 -7.05
C GLU A 234 5.06 14.79 -8.43
N ILE A 235 4.94 13.45 -8.49
CA ILE A 235 4.99 12.76 -9.79
C ILE A 235 3.77 13.06 -10.64
N THR A 236 2.60 13.36 -10.05
CA THR A 236 1.41 13.78 -10.79
C THR A 236 1.70 15.07 -11.56
N ALA A 237 2.32 16.06 -10.93
CA ALA A 237 2.75 17.28 -11.61
C ALA A 237 3.74 16.98 -12.76
N ARG A 238 4.73 16.11 -12.52
CA ARG A 238 5.74 15.74 -13.52
C ARG A 238 5.15 15.00 -14.73
N VAL A 239 4.27 14.02 -14.52
CA VAL A 239 3.69 13.25 -15.64
C VAL A 239 2.69 14.07 -16.46
N LEU A 240 2.01 15.03 -15.85
CA LEU A 240 1.12 15.96 -16.54
C LEU A 240 1.87 17.01 -17.39
N ALA A 241 3.14 17.26 -17.07
CA ALA A 241 4.01 18.17 -17.82
C ALA A 241 4.70 17.49 -19.02
N ALA A 242 4.76 16.16 -19.04
CA ALA A 242 5.48 15.40 -20.06
C ALA A 242 4.72 15.33 -21.39
N ASP A 243 5.43 15.57 -22.49
CA ASP A 243 4.94 15.38 -23.85
C ASP A 243 5.51 14.10 -24.48
N ASP A 244 4.71 13.44 -25.30
CA ASP A 244 5.15 12.30 -26.09
C ASP A 244 5.97 12.79 -27.30
N ALA A 245 7.20 12.29 -27.41
CA ALA A 245 8.14 12.70 -28.45
C ALA A 245 7.66 12.40 -29.87
N LYS A 246 6.75 11.42 -30.06
CA LYS A 246 6.25 11.03 -31.38
C LYS A 246 5.08 11.89 -31.84
N THR A 247 4.14 12.18 -30.95
CA THR A 247 2.89 12.88 -31.28
C THR A 247 2.91 14.36 -30.92
N GLY A 248 3.84 14.79 -30.05
CA GLY A 248 3.90 16.15 -29.49
C GLY A 248 2.75 16.48 -28.54
N LYS A 249 1.91 15.50 -28.17
CA LYS A 249 0.79 15.67 -27.24
C LYS A 249 1.22 15.35 -25.81
N PRO A 250 0.53 15.87 -24.78
CA PRO A 250 0.73 15.42 -23.41
C PRO A 250 0.60 13.90 -23.31
N VAL A 251 1.57 13.24 -22.65
CA VAL A 251 1.62 11.77 -22.57
C VAL A 251 0.34 11.21 -21.93
N VAL A 252 -0.18 11.88 -20.91
CA VAL A 252 -1.39 11.47 -20.19
C VAL A 252 -2.62 11.32 -21.10
N ASP A 253 -2.70 12.11 -22.18
CA ASP A 253 -3.86 12.11 -23.09
C ASP A 253 -3.82 10.95 -24.10
N ILE A 254 -2.66 10.34 -24.30
CA ILE A 254 -2.48 9.22 -25.24
C ILE A 254 -2.40 7.85 -24.55
N ILE A 255 -2.29 7.83 -23.21
CA ILE A 255 -2.32 6.61 -22.42
C ILE A 255 -3.75 6.04 -22.45
N LEU A 256 -3.86 4.74 -22.76
CA LEU A 256 -5.13 4.02 -22.64
C LEU A 256 -5.58 3.96 -21.18
N ASP A 257 -6.83 4.32 -20.91
CA ASP A 257 -7.48 4.35 -19.59
C ASP A 257 -7.84 2.95 -19.07
N ARG A 258 -6.85 2.06 -19.02
CA ARG A 258 -6.94 0.67 -18.56
C ARG A 258 -5.88 0.43 -17.50
N ALA A 259 -6.25 0.59 -16.23
CA ALA A 259 -5.33 0.41 -15.13
C ALA A 259 -5.00 -1.07 -14.90
N GLY A 260 -3.70 -1.39 -14.86
CA GLY A 260 -3.22 -2.69 -14.39
C GLY A 260 -3.23 -2.81 -12.87
N GLN A 261 -3.20 -4.04 -12.37
CA GLN A 261 -2.93 -4.35 -10.97
C GLN A 261 -2.18 -5.68 -10.83
N LYS A 262 -1.33 -5.79 -9.81
CA LYS A 262 -0.52 -6.99 -9.52
C LYS A 262 -1.10 -7.87 -8.41
N GLY A 263 -2.32 -7.57 -7.94
CA GLY A 263 -3.04 -8.35 -6.93
C GLY A 263 -2.93 -7.81 -5.49
N THR A 264 -1.88 -7.06 -5.13
CA THR A 264 -1.66 -6.58 -3.76
C THR A 264 -2.79 -5.67 -3.23
N GLY A 265 -3.31 -4.76 -4.05
CA GLY A 265 -4.47 -3.93 -3.67
C GLY A 265 -5.75 -4.76 -3.45
N LYS A 266 -5.94 -5.85 -4.22
CA LYS A 266 -7.06 -6.79 -4.00
C LYS A 266 -6.91 -7.52 -2.67
N TRP A 267 -5.69 -7.94 -2.31
CA TRP A 267 -5.44 -8.61 -1.04
C TRP A 267 -5.77 -7.71 0.16
N SER A 268 -5.41 -6.42 0.15
CA SER A 268 -5.78 -5.52 1.26
C SER A 268 -7.29 -5.44 1.47
N VAL A 269 -8.08 -5.44 0.40
CA VAL A 269 -9.55 -5.42 0.49
C VAL A 269 -10.11 -6.73 1.03
N ILE A 270 -9.62 -7.87 0.53
CA ILE A 270 -10.07 -9.19 1.00
C ILE A 270 -9.80 -9.34 2.49
N GLU A 271 -8.61 -8.97 2.95
CA GLU A 271 -8.24 -9.11 4.36
C GLU A 271 -9.01 -8.15 5.25
N ALA A 272 -9.27 -6.91 4.80
CA ALA A 272 -10.13 -5.98 5.54
C ALA A 272 -11.52 -6.58 5.77
N GLN A 273 -12.12 -7.19 4.74
CA GLN A 273 -13.42 -7.86 4.83
C GLN A 273 -13.39 -9.11 5.72
N GLN A 274 -12.33 -9.93 5.65
CA GLN A 274 -12.15 -11.09 6.54
C GLN A 274 -12.04 -10.69 8.01
N LEU A 275 -11.39 -9.56 8.30
CA LEU A 275 -11.27 -8.99 9.64
C LEU A 275 -12.51 -8.20 10.09
N GLY A 276 -13.52 -8.05 9.24
CA GLY A 276 -14.72 -7.27 9.53
C GLY A 276 -14.47 -5.76 9.65
N ILE A 277 -13.43 -5.23 8.99
CA ILE A 277 -13.05 -3.82 9.03
C ILE A 277 -13.41 -3.12 7.71
N PRO A 278 -14.21 -2.03 7.74
CA PRO A 278 -14.60 -1.32 6.53
C PRO A 278 -13.47 -0.47 5.95
N ALA A 279 -12.80 -0.96 4.90
CA ALA A 279 -11.76 -0.25 4.14
C ALA A 279 -12.30 0.36 2.83
N THR A 280 -13.47 1.00 2.93
CA THR A 280 -14.31 1.42 1.79
C THR A 280 -13.63 2.30 0.74
N ALA A 281 -12.68 3.16 1.12
CA ALA A 281 -11.95 3.99 0.17
C ALA A 281 -10.94 3.15 -0.65
N ILE A 282 -10.29 2.18 -0.01
CA ILE A 282 -9.38 1.23 -0.65
C ILE A 282 -10.18 0.28 -1.56
N GLU A 283 -11.34 -0.19 -1.10
CA GLU A 283 -12.30 -0.99 -1.88
C GLU A 283 -12.72 -0.29 -3.17
N ALA A 284 -13.16 0.97 -3.06
CA ALA A 284 -13.56 1.79 -4.19
C ALA A 284 -12.43 1.96 -5.21
N ALA A 285 -11.20 2.15 -4.75
CA ALA A 285 -10.03 2.26 -5.62
C ALA A 285 -9.70 0.96 -6.37
N VAL A 286 -9.84 -0.20 -5.72
CA VAL A 286 -9.68 -1.49 -6.40
C VAL A 286 -10.79 -1.69 -7.44
N ALA A 287 -12.04 -1.39 -7.10
CA ALA A 287 -13.17 -1.50 -8.02
C ALA A 287 -13.01 -0.58 -9.24
N ALA A 288 -12.56 0.67 -9.03
CA ALA A 288 -12.33 1.63 -10.11
C ALA A 288 -11.28 1.12 -11.13
N ARG A 289 -10.20 0.47 -10.66
CA ARG A 289 -9.24 -0.18 -11.56
C ARG A 289 -9.86 -1.30 -12.37
N VAL A 290 -10.66 -2.17 -11.75
CA VAL A 290 -11.36 -3.26 -12.45
C VAL A 290 -12.31 -2.71 -13.51
N LEU A 291 -13.13 -1.70 -13.16
CA LEU A 291 -14.02 -1.01 -14.11
C LEU A 291 -13.26 -0.36 -15.26
N SER A 292 -12.09 0.22 -15.00
CA SER A 292 -11.25 0.78 -16.07
C SER A 292 -10.80 -0.31 -17.07
N SER A 293 -10.61 -1.55 -16.60
CA SER A 293 -10.07 -2.62 -17.42
C SER A 293 -11.05 -3.21 -18.45
N ILE A 294 -12.34 -3.19 -18.14
CA ILE A 294 -13.44 -3.57 -19.03
C ILE A 294 -13.81 -2.45 -20.03
N LYS A 295 -12.81 -1.88 -20.69
CA LYS A 295 -12.95 -0.71 -21.59
C LYS A 295 -14.02 -0.90 -22.68
N ASP A 296 -14.04 -2.07 -23.31
CA ASP A 296 -14.93 -2.33 -24.45
C ASP A 296 -16.40 -2.36 -23.98
N GLU A 297 -16.66 -2.91 -22.79
CA GLU A 297 -17.98 -2.86 -22.15
C GLU A 297 -18.39 -1.44 -21.79
N ARG A 298 -17.46 -0.62 -21.26
CA ARG A 298 -17.74 0.80 -20.98
C ARG A 298 -18.09 1.59 -22.24
N GLN A 299 -17.39 1.33 -23.36
CA GLN A 299 -17.70 1.97 -24.64
C GLN A 299 -19.04 1.49 -25.21
N ALA A 300 -19.40 0.21 -25.04
CA ALA A 300 -20.71 -0.29 -25.40
C ALA A 300 -21.82 0.37 -24.55
N ALA A 301 -21.59 0.52 -23.24
CA ALA A 301 -22.50 1.21 -22.34
C ALA A 301 -22.67 2.69 -22.71
N GLU A 302 -21.59 3.41 -23.02
CA GLU A 302 -21.66 4.81 -23.50
C GLU A 302 -22.52 4.94 -24.77
N LYS A 303 -22.39 4.00 -25.72
CA LYS A 303 -23.25 3.99 -26.92
C LYS A 303 -24.72 3.72 -26.60
N ALA A 304 -24.99 2.87 -25.61
CA ALA A 304 -26.35 2.48 -25.23
C ALA A 304 -27.08 3.54 -24.40
N TYR A 305 -26.38 4.19 -23.47
CA TYR A 305 -26.95 5.17 -22.54
C TYR A 305 -26.70 6.63 -22.98
N GLY A 306 -25.98 6.83 -24.07
CA GLY A 306 -25.55 8.13 -24.56
C GLY A 306 -24.28 8.63 -23.87
N ASN A 307 -23.55 9.51 -24.55
CA ASN A 307 -22.44 10.22 -23.92
C ASN A 307 -23.04 11.31 -23.02
N ILE A 308 -23.17 10.99 -21.73
CA ILE A 308 -23.63 11.94 -20.69
C ILE A 308 -22.61 13.07 -20.51
N GLY A 309 -21.33 12.83 -20.85
CA GLY A 309 -20.24 13.75 -20.59
C GLY A 309 -20.11 14.10 -19.11
N VAL A 310 -19.24 15.06 -18.80
CA VAL A 310 -19.23 15.74 -17.51
C VAL A 310 -19.75 17.16 -17.76
N THR A 311 -20.79 17.56 -17.02
CA THR A 311 -21.31 18.93 -17.08
C THR A 311 -20.29 19.89 -16.45
N LYS A 312 -20.05 21.04 -17.08
CA LYS A 312 -19.13 22.04 -16.54
C LYS A 312 -19.56 22.48 -15.14
N ILE A 313 -18.63 22.45 -14.20
CA ILE A 313 -18.87 22.92 -12.84
C ILE A 313 -18.63 24.43 -12.80
N SER A 314 -19.70 25.19 -12.58
CA SER A 314 -19.62 26.65 -12.46
C SER A 314 -19.21 27.10 -11.04
N GLY A 315 -18.50 28.22 -10.95
CA GLY A 315 -18.15 28.86 -9.68
C GLY A 315 -16.85 29.65 -9.77
N ASP A 316 -16.47 30.29 -8.66
CA ASP A 316 -15.16 30.91 -8.54
C ASP A 316 -14.06 29.83 -8.60
N LYS A 317 -13.13 29.97 -9.55
CA LYS A 317 -12.10 28.97 -9.81
C LYS A 317 -11.17 28.79 -8.61
N ALA A 318 -10.78 29.86 -7.93
CA ALA A 318 -9.88 29.78 -6.77
C ALA A 318 -10.55 29.02 -5.61
N ALA A 319 -11.83 29.31 -5.34
CA ALA A 319 -12.61 28.60 -4.34
C ALA A 319 -12.79 27.10 -4.70
N LEU A 320 -13.02 26.79 -5.97
CA LEU A 320 -13.12 25.40 -6.45
C LEU A 320 -11.79 24.64 -6.28
N LEU A 321 -10.66 25.25 -6.63
CA LEU A 321 -9.35 24.63 -6.43
C LEU A 321 -9.06 24.39 -4.94
N LYS A 322 -9.38 25.35 -4.07
CA LYS A 322 -9.26 25.17 -2.62
C LYS A 322 -10.16 24.04 -2.10
N ASP A 323 -11.38 23.93 -2.60
CA ASP A 323 -12.29 22.84 -2.24
C ASP A 323 -11.71 21.47 -2.64
N LEU A 324 -11.13 21.37 -3.84
CA LEU A 324 -10.52 20.14 -4.35
C LEU A 324 -9.27 19.73 -3.56
N GLU A 325 -8.41 20.69 -3.19
CA GLU A 325 -7.24 20.45 -2.34
C GLU A 325 -7.64 19.86 -0.98
N LEU A 326 -8.62 20.50 -0.33
CA LEU A 326 -9.13 20.07 0.98
C LEU A 326 -9.92 18.76 0.88
N ALA A 327 -10.67 18.54 -0.20
CA ALA A 327 -11.34 17.27 -0.44
C ALA A 327 -10.34 16.12 -0.56
N LEU A 328 -9.25 16.33 -1.29
CA LEU A 328 -8.17 15.35 -1.41
C LEU A 328 -7.54 15.07 -0.05
N LEU A 329 -7.22 16.11 0.73
CA LEU A 329 -6.68 15.93 2.08
C LEU A 329 -7.62 15.08 2.97
N ALA A 330 -8.91 15.42 3.02
CA ALA A 330 -9.89 14.70 3.82
C ALA A 330 -10.03 13.23 3.37
N GLY A 331 -10.05 13.00 2.05
CA GLY A 331 -10.07 11.65 1.47
C GLY A 331 -8.85 10.83 1.90
N LYS A 332 -7.65 11.40 1.79
CA LYS A 332 -6.41 10.76 2.23
C LYS A 332 -6.45 10.42 3.71
N ILE A 333 -6.81 11.36 4.59
CA ILE A 333 -6.91 11.10 6.04
C ILE A 333 -7.86 9.93 6.32
N ALA A 334 -9.03 9.89 5.67
CA ALA A 334 -9.98 8.80 5.84
C ALA A 334 -9.43 7.44 5.35
N ALA A 335 -8.75 7.39 4.20
CA ALA A 335 -8.15 6.18 3.67
C ALA A 335 -7.04 5.63 4.60
N TYR A 336 -6.19 6.51 5.13
CA TYR A 336 -5.16 6.11 6.10
C TYR A 336 -5.78 5.63 7.42
N ALA A 337 -6.81 6.33 7.93
CA ALA A 337 -7.53 5.90 9.13
C ALA A 337 -8.12 4.49 8.98
N GLN A 338 -8.68 4.17 7.81
CA GLN A 338 -9.16 2.83 7.48
C GLN A 338 -8.02 1.81 7.43
N GLY A 339 -6.92 2.11 6.72
CA GLY A 339 -5.77 1.21 6.62
C GLY A 339 -5.14 0.89 7.98
N PHE A 340 -4.95 1.88 8.84
CA PHE A 340 -4.46 1.66 10.20
C PHE A 340 -5.45 0.90 11.10
N ALA A 341 -6.76 1.08 10.90
CA ALA A 341 -7.76 0.26 11.59
C ALA A 341 -7.66 -1.22 11.18
N VAL A 342 -7.44 -1.50 9.88
CA VAL A 342 -7.19 -2.87 9.39
C VAL A 342 -5.93 -3.46 10.03
N MET A 343 -4.84 -2.69 10.10
CA MET A 343 -3.62 -3.14 10.79
C MET A 343 -3.83 -3.38 12.28
N SER A 344 -4.61 -2.53 12.96
CA SER A 344 -4.94 -2.73 14.38
C SER A 344 -5.73 -4.02 14.62
N ALA A 345 -6.71 -4.31 13.77
CA ALA A 345 -7.48 -5.55 13.85
C ALA A 345 -6.61 -6.78 13.59
N ALA A 346 -5.78 -6.76 12.53
CA ALA A 346 -4.85 -7.84 12.23
C ALA A 346 -3.83 -8.06 13.37
N SER A 347 -3.33 -6.97 13.97
CA SER A 347 -2.43 -7.08 15.12
C SER A 347 -3.05 -7.81 16.30
N LYS A 348 -4.37 -7.70 16.51
CA LYS A 348 -5.10 -8.42 17.56
C LYS A 348 -5.35 -9.86 17.16
N GLU A 349 -5.85 -10.09 15.94
CA GLU A 349 -6.15 -11.43 15.41
C GLU A 349 -4.93 -12.34 15.41
N PHE A 350 -3.78 -11.83 14.96
CA PHE A 350 -2.55 -12.59 14.80
C PHE A 350 -1.54 -12.41 15.94
N ASN A 351 -1.89 -11.66 16.98
CA ASN A 351 -1.01 -11.36 18.13
C ASN A 351 0.36 -10.75 17.77
N TRP A 352 0.44 -9.98 16.69
CA TRP A 352 1.71 -9.42 16.21
C TRP A 352 2.23 -8.24 17.02
N ASN A 353 1.41 -7.59 17.84
CA ASN A 353 1.76 -6.36 18.56
C ASN A 353 2.39 -5.30 17.63
N LEU A 354 1.76 -5.05 16.48
CA LEU A 354 2.29 -4.18 15.43
C LEU A 354 2.63 -2.78 15.99
N PRO A 355 3.87 -2.28 15.79
CA PRO A 355 4.30 -0.99 16.31
C PRO A 355 3.82 0.15 15.39
N MET A 356 2.56 0.57 15.54
CA MET A 356 1.92 1.59 14.68
C MET A 356 2.74 2.89 14.54
N PRO A 357 3.36 3.46 15.60
CA PRO A 357 4.23 4.63 15.45
C PRO A 357 5.43 4.33 14.52
N THR A 358 6.05 3.17 14.67
CA THR A 358 7.19 2.74 13.84
C THR A 358 6.78 2.52 12.39
N ILE A 359 5.61 1.92 12.15
CA ILE A 359 5.05 1.74 10.79
C ILE A 359 4.90 3.10 10.10
N ALA A 360 4.30 4.09 10.78
CA ALA A 360 4.19 5.44 10.24
C ALA A 360 5.57 6.07 9.96
N LYS A 361 6.54 5.89 10.89
CA LYS A 361 7.91 6.41 10.72
C LYS A 361 8.62 5.85 9.50
N ILE A 362 8.57 4.53 9.27
CA ILE A 362 9.28 3.90 8.15
C ILE A 362 8.63 4.16 6.78
N TRP A 363 7.43 4.74 6.74
CA TRP A 363 6.80 5.20 5.51
C TRP A 363 7.15 6.65 5.15
N ARG A 364 7.82 7.41 6.03
CA ARG A 364 8.13 8.85 5.80
C ARG A 364 9.07 9.07 4.61
N ALA A 365 9.88 8.09 4.24
CA ALA A 365 10.75 8.13 3.06
C ALA A 365 10.86 6.75 2.39
N GLY A 366 11.39 6.74 1.16
CA GLY A 366 11.67 5.51 0.39
C GLY A 366 10.44 4.82 -0.20
N CYS A 367 9.26 4.91 0.42
CA CYS A 367 8.04 4.28 -0.09
C CYS A 367 7.27 5.19 -1.09
N ILE A 368 6.25 4.65 -1.74
CA ILE A 368 5.42 5.40 -2.72
C ILE A 368 4.49 6.39 -2.02
N ILE A 369 3.95 6.04 -0.85
CA ILE A 369 2.98 6.86 -0.12
C ILE A 369 3.64 7.89 0.83
N ARG A 370 4.95 8.11 0.68
CA ARG A 370 5.71 9.04 1.52
C ARG A 370 5.14 10.45 1.41
N SER A 371 4.91 11.08 2.55
CA SER A 371 4.28 12.39 2.68
C SER A 371 4.57 13.02 4.03
N GLN A 372 4.43 14.35 4.12
CA GLN A 372 4.57 15.08 5.38
C GLN A 372 3.57 14.61 6.46
N MET A 373 2.37 14.16 6.04
CA MET A 373 1.31 13.68 6.95
C MET A 373 1.76 12.49 7.82
N LEU A 374 2.72 11.69 7.37
CA LEU A 374 3.21 10.51 8.09
C LEU A 374 3.99 10.86 9.37
N ASP A 375 4.63 12.03 9.44
CA ASP A 375 5.30 12.50 10.67
C ASP A 375 4.23 12.79 11.75
N THR A 376 3.15 13.47 11.37
CA THR A 376 1.99 13.72 12.24
C THR A 376 1.32 12.43 12.68
N MET A 377 1.25 11.39 11.82
CA MET A 377 0.73 10.08 12.21
C MET A 377 1.62 9.41 13.26
N ALA A 378 2.95 9.41 13.04
CA ALA A 378 3.89 8.83 13.99
C ALA A 378 3.76 9.46 15.38
N GLU A 379 3.62 10.80 15.45
CA GLU A 379 3.37 11.54 16.69
C GLU A 379 2.02 11.19 17.33
N ALA A 380 0.96 11.11 16.53
CA ALA A 380 -0.39 10.79 17.00
C ALA A 380 -0.48 9.37 17.59
N PHE A 381 0.19 8.38 16.98
CA PHE A 381 0.26 7.04 17.54
C PHE A 381 1.21 6.99 18.75
N GLY A 382 2.36 7.66 18.70
CA GLY A 382 3.35 7.64 19.79
C GLY A 382 2.84 8.28 21.09
N SER A 383 1.97 9.28 21.00
CA SER A 383 1.33 9.94 22.14
C SER A 383 0.06 9.23 22.65
N GLY A 384 -0.39 8.17 21.96
CA GLY A 384 -1.66 7.49 22.27
C GLY A 384 -2.91 8.21 21.76
N GLY A 385 -2.77 9.39 21.12
CA GLY A 385 -3.89 10.16 20.56
C GLY A 385 -4.67 9.42 19.46
N ALA A 386 -4.06 8.44 18.79
CA ALA A 386 -4.69 7.58 17.79
C ALA A 386 -5.01 6.17 18.31
N SER A 387 -5.08 5.96 19.63
CA SER A 387 -5.30 4.63 20.26
C SER A 387 -6.58 3.93 19.82
N THR A 388 -7.64 4.67 19.50
CA THR A 388 -8.90 4.13 18.99
C THR A 388 -8.97 4.17 17.46
N ASN A 389 -8.71 5.35 16.87
CA ASN A 389 -8.70 5.56 15.43
C ASN A 389 -7.93 6.84 15.11
N LEU A 390 -7.29 6.92 13.95
CA LEU A 390 -6.56 8.11 13.51
C LEU A 390 -7.46 9.35 13.43
N LEU A 391 -8.73 9.19 13.05
CA LEU A 391 -9.70 10.29 12.98
C LEU A 391 -10.01 10.95 14.34
N MET A 392 -9.67 10.28 15.45
CA MET A 392 -9.89 10.80 16.80
C MET A 392 -8.67 11.51 17.38
N ALA A 393 -7.51 11.44 16.71
CA ALA A 393 -6.32 12.13 17.16
C ALA A 393 -6.48 13.65 16.97
N PRO A 394 -6.13 14.50 17.97
CA PRO A 394 -6.43 15.93 17.95
C PRO A 394 -5.99 16.68 16.66
N ALA A 395 -4.79 16.38 16.15
CA ALA A 395 -4.29 16.97 14.92
C ALA A 395 -5.17 16.62 13.70
N PHE A 396 -5.56 15.34 13.57
CA PHE A 396 -6.40 14.86 12.48
C PHE A 396 -7.86 15.30 12.63
N THR A 397 -8.39 15.40 13.85
CA THR A 397 -9.69 16.02 14.11
C THR A 397 -9.72 17.46 13.60
N THR A 398 -8.67 18.24 13.88
CA THR A 398 -8.56 19.63 13.42
C THR A 398 -8.51 19.72 11.89
N MET A 399 -7.65 18.91 11.25
CA MET A 399 -7.56 18.85 9.79
C MET A 399 -8.89 18.43 9.15
N MET A 400 -9.57 17.44 9.73
CA MET A 400 -10.86 16.97 9.21
C MET A 400 -11.95 18.02 9.38
N GLN A 401 -12.04 18.73 10.51
CA GLN A 401 -12.99 19.82 10.72
C GLN A 401 -12.86 20.92 9.65
N GLU A 402 -11.63 21.23 9.22
CA GLU A 402 -11.38 22.15 8.11
C GLU A 402 -11.78 21.54 6.75
N ALA A 403 -11.42 20.27 6.52
CA ALA A 403 -11.40 19.68 5.18
C ALA A 403 -12.69 18.94 4.77
N HIS A 404 -13.41 18.31 5.72
CA HIS A 404 -14.60 17.52 5.41
C HIS A 404 -15.74 18.31 4.75
N PRO A 405 -15.96 19.62 5.03
CA PRO A 405 -16.97 20.40 4.31
C PRO A 405 -16.65 20.51 2.81
N SER A 406 -15.37 20.65 2.46
CA SER A 406 -14.90 20.72 1.07
C SER A 406 -15.03 19.37 0.37
N LEU A 407 -14.76 18.27 1.06
CA LEU A 407 -15.05 16.92 0.56
C LEU A 407 -16.52 16.76 0.21
N ARG A 408 -17.43 17.20 1.10
CA ARG A 408 -18.88 17.14 0.84
C ARG A 408 -19.29 17.95 -0.39
N ARG A 409 -18.82 19.20 -0.51
CA ARG A 409 -19.11 20.05 -1.67
C ARG A 409 -18.57 19.45 -2.97
N THR A 410 -17.36 18.90 -2.93
CA THR A 410 -16.71 18.26 -4.07
C THR A 410 -17.51 17.04 -4.53
N VAL A 411 -17.87 16.13 -3.63
CA VAL A 411 -18.65 14.93 -3.96
C VAL A 411 -20.04 15.30 -4.51
N ALA A 412 -20.71 16.29 -3.90
CA ALA A 412 -22.01 16.76 -4.39
C ALA A 412 -21.92 17.33 -5.82
N LYS A 413 -21.02 18.29 -6.05
CA LYS A 413 -20.83 18.91 -7.37
C LYS A 413 -20.39 17.90 -8.43
N ALA A 414 -19.49 16.98 -8.09
CA ALA A 414 -19.06 15.93 -9.00
C ALA A 414 -20.23 15.03 -9.40
N SER A 415 -21.08 14.65 -8.42
CA SER A 415 -22.26 13.81 -8.67
C SER A 415 -23.29 14.53 -9.54
N GLU A 416 -23.60 15.80 -9.26
CA GLU A 416 -24.49 16.64 -10.06
C GLU A 416 -23.95 16.83 -11.50
N ALA A 417 -22.64 16.92 -11.65
CA ALA A 417 -21.98 17.06 -12.94
C ALA A 417 -21.84 15.74 -13.73
N GLY A 418 -22.13 14.59 -13.12
CA GLY A 418 -21.90 13.28 -13.74
C GLY A 418 -20.43 12.83 -13.72
N SER A 419 -19.57 13.45 -12.91
CA SER A 419 -18.16 13.06 -12.74
C SER A 419 -18.03 11.93 -11.69
N PRO A 420 -17.55 10.73 -12.06
CA PRO A 420 -17.41 9.62 -11.11
C PRO A 420 -16.27 9.87 -10.13
N VAL A 421 -16.60 9.87 -8.83
CA VAL A 421 -15.65 10.07 -7.71
C VAL A 421 -15.78 8.99 -6.63
N PRO A 422 -15.67 7.70 -6.98
CA PRO A 422 -16.01 6.61 -6.07
C PRO A 422 -15.17 6.58 -4.79
N ALA A 423 -13.86 6.87 -4.84
CA ALA A 423 -13.02 6.86 -3.64
C ALA A 423 -13.32 8.05 -2.72
N LEU A 424 -13.46 9.26 -3.26
CA LEU A 424 -13.83 10.45 -2.47
C LEU A 424 -15.24 10.29 -1.86
N ALA A 425 -16.20 9.76 -2.62
CA ALA A 425 -17.56 9.50 -2.13
C ALA A 425 -17.58 8.45 -1.01
N SER A 426 -16.84 7.34 -1.17
CA SER A 426 -16.70 6.32 -0.12
C SER A 426 -16.01 6.86 1.13
N ALA A 427 -14.97 7.70 0.97
CA ALA A 427 -14.31 8.35 2.10
C ALA A 427 -15.27 9.26 2.89
N LEU A 428 -16.11 10.04 2.19
CA LEU A 428 -17.14 10.88 2.82
C LEU A 428 -18.18 10.03 3.55
N ALA A 429 -18.69 8.98 2.91
CA ALA A 429 -19.70 8.09 3.49
C ALA A 429 -19.16 7.37 4.74
N TYR A 430 -17.91 6.91 4.70
CA TYR A 430 -17.23 6.33 5.85
C TYR A 430 -17.11 7.34 7.00
N PHE A 431 -16.62 8.56 6.72
CA PHE A 431 -16.46 9.58 7.75
C PHE A 431 -17.79 9.96 8.41
N ASP A 432 -18.85 10.16 7.62
CA ASP A 432 -20.18 10.47 8.13
C ASP A 432 -20.77 9.32 8.94
N SER A 433 -20.59 8.07 8.49
CA SER A 433 -21.03 6.88 9.22
C SER A 433 -20.27 6.70 10.54
N TYR A 434 -18.95 6.91 10.53
CA TYR A 434 -18.09 6.78 11.71
C TYR A 434 -18.44 7.79 12.81
N ARG A 435 -18.77 9.03 12.44
CA ARG A 435 -19.10 10.10 13.39
C ARG A 435 -20.59 10.16 13.79
N GLN A 436 -21.43 9.27 13.27
CA GLN A 436 -22.86 9.24 13.56
C GLN A 436 -23.17 8.21 14.66
N GLY A 437 -23.32 8.68 15.90
CA GLY A 437 -23.56 7.80 17.06
C GLY A 437 -24.83 6.94 16.98
N ARG A 438 -25.84 7.35 16.18
CA ARG A 438 -27.03 6.53 15.87
C ARG A 438 -27.22 6.42 14.37
N GLY A 439 -26.80 5.29 13.80
CA GLY A 439 -27.00 4.94 12.38
C GLY A 439 -28.38 4.34 12.10
N THR A 440 -28.51 3.71 10.93
CA THR A 440 -29.77 3.12 10.43
C THR A 440 -29.81 1.59 10.48
N SER A 441 -28.74 0.95 10.98
CA SER A 441 -28.63 -0.51 11.07
C SER A 441 -29.65 -1.16 12.03
N ASN A 442 -30.36 -0.36 12.83
CA ASN A 442 -31.51 -0.84 13.60
C ASN A 442 -32.62 -1.41 12.70
N LEU A 443 -32.82 -0.86 11.49
CA LEU A 443 -33.77 -1.43 10.53
C LEU A 443 -33.28 -2.76 9.97
N ILE A 444 -31.97 -2.87 9.68
CA ILE A 444 -31.34 -4.12 9.24
C ILE A 444 -31.54 -5.20 10.32
N GLN A 445 -31.29 -4.88 11.58
CA GLN A 445 -31.54 -5.80 12.70
C GLN A 445 -33.01 -6.22 12.81
N ALA A 446 -33.95 -5.28 12.67
CA ALA A 446 -35.38 -5.59 12.68
C ALA A 446 -35.78 -6.53 11.52
N GLN A 447 -35.27 -6.29 10.30
CA GLN A 447 -35.50 -7.16 9.15
C GLN A 447 -34.95 -8.57 9.40
N ARG A 448 -33.69 -8.68 9.87
CA ARG A 448 -33.04 -9.95 10.20
C ARG A 448 -33.83 -10.75 11.24
N ASP A 449 -34.31 -10.07 12.27
CA ASP A 449 -35.16 -10.71 13.28
C ASP A 449 -36.52 -11.12 12.72
N PHE A 450 -37.14 -10.30 11.88
CA PHE A 450 -38.44 -10.58 11.24
C PHE A 450 -38.41 -11.87 10.40
N PHE A 451 -37.46 -12.00 9.45
CA PHE A 451 -37.45 -13.15 8.54
C PHE A 451 -36.70 -14.37 9.09
N GLY A 452 -35.82 -14.19 10.08
CA GLY A 452 -34.86 -15.22 10.48
C GLY A 452 -34.73 -15.44 11.99
N ALA A 453 -35.54 -14.77 12.82
CA ALA A 453 -35.48 -14.85 14.27
C ALA A 453 -34.04 -14.67 14.82
N HIS A 454 -33.27 -13.77 14.20
CA HIS A 454 -31.87 -13.49 14.55
C HIS A 454 -31.69 -12.71 15.86
N GLY A 455 -32.77 -12.18 16.44
CA GLY A 455 -32.74 -11.34 17.64
C GLY A 455 -32.08 -9.98 17.42
N PHE A 456 -32.19 -9.13 18.44
CA PHE A 456 -31.52 -7.82 18.50
C PHE A 456 -31.32 -7.35 19.94
N GLU A 457 -30.43 -6.37 20.12
CA GLU A 457 -30.23 -5.64 21.37
C GLU A 457 -31.09 -4.37 21.40
N ARG A 458 -31.38 -3.85 22.59
CA ARG A 458 -32.18 -2.62 22.80
C ARG A 458 -31.32 -1.49 23.36
N ILE A 459 -31.68 -0.25 23.03
CA ILE A 459 -31.00 0.93 23.56
C ILE A 459 -31.26 1.02 25.07
N GLY A 460 -30.19 1.00 25.86
CA GLY A 460 -30.26 1.16 27.32
C GLY A 460 -30.70 -0.09 28.08
N GLU A 461 -30.88 -1.23 27.41
CA GLU A 461 -31.25 -2.50 28.04
C GLU A 461 -30.24 -3.58 27.66
N GLN A 462 -29.79 -4.37 28.64
CA GLN A 462 -28.94 -5.54 28.39
C GLN A 462 -29.80 -6.77 28.06
N GLY A 463 -29.39 -7.56 27.08
CA GLY A 463 -30.03 -8.82 26.72
C GLY A 463 -30.35 -8.95 25.23
N ALA A 464 -30.80 -10.13 24.83
CA ALA A 464 -31.27 -10.43 23.48
C ALA A 464 -32.80 -10.41 23.45
N PHE A 465 -33.35 -9.75 22.44
CA PHE A 465 -34.79 -9.55 22.28
C PHE A 465 -35.24 -10.01 20.90
N HIS A 466 -36.51 -10.38 20.81
CA HIS A 466 -37.22 -10.57 19.55
C HIS A 466 -38.34 -9.56 19.45
N GLY A 467 -38.67 -9.16 18.22
CA GLY A 467 -39.77 -8.26 17.95
C GLY A 467 -41.10 -9.01 17.83
N PRO A 468 -42.22 -8.29 17.95
CA PRO A 468 -43.57 -8.86 17.91
C PRO A 468 -44.02 -9.10 16.47
N TRP A 469 -43.18 -9.74 15.65
CA TRP A 469 -43.36 -9.79 14.20
C TRP A 469 -44.51 -10.69 13.75
N GLY A 470 -45.06 -11.53 14.65
CA GLY A 470 -45.74 -12.75 14.24
C GLY A 470 -44.73 -13.67 13.55
N SER A 471 -44.86 -14.99 13.63
CA SER A 471 -43.98 -15.81 12.79
C SER A 471 -44.21 -15.40 11.34
N GLY A 472 -43.18 -14.92 10.63
CA GLY A 472 -43.22 -14.73 9.17
C GLY A 472 -43.52 -16.03 8.39
N ALA A 473 -43.74 -17.14 9.10
CA ALA A 473 -44.19 -18.45 8.65
C ALA A 473 -45.68 -18.74 8.91
N ALA A 474 -46.50 -17.73 9.25
CA ALA A 474 -47.96 -17.85 9.23
C ALA A 474 -48.51 -17.24 7.92
N GLY A 475 -48.36 -18.00 6.83
CA GLY A 475 -48.86 -17.69 5.50
C GLY A 475 -48.64 -18.87 4.57
#